data_AF-A0A939ZST2-F1
#
_entry.id   AF-A0A939ZST2-F1
#
_cell.length_a   1.000
_cell.length_b   1.000
_cell.length_c   1.000
_cell.angle_alpha   90.00
_cell.angle_beta   90.00
_cell.angle_gamma   90.00
#
_symmetry.space_group_name_H-M   'P 1'
#
loop_
_entity.id
_entity.type
_entity.pdbx_description
1 polymer ?
#
loop_
_entity_poly.entity_id
_entity_poly.type
_entity_poly.pdbx_seq_one_letter_code
_entity_poly.pdbx_strand_id
1 'polypeptide(L)'
;MIAFSARSVYNGDMPNDVITLHALAQELDATLAGGRIDRISQPEKDEVCLAVRAGGQNHLLVISANPNAPRIHLSHTKKDNPYAAPAFLMHLRKHLLGGTIKSIGILGGDRVVGIQVLGRTEMHDDVTMTLVVELMGRYSNLIVVDEEGYITDAMRHLPPDDGQLRAILPHLKYELPPMSKLAPTDPKVLGYIRAFEGGNLTRYLLTGIGGFATSTMEEVLHRSCVESERTSPLDEAEAMRVKDEIARVFDVYGSDLYA
;
A
#
# COMPACT_ATOMS: atom_id res chain seq x y z
N MET A 1 -24.16 12.82 1.18
CA MET A 1 -23.49 12.50 2.46
C MET A 1 -23.65 11.01 2.76
N ILE A 2 -23.14 10.16 1.86
CA ILE A 2 -23.04 8.72 2.12
C ILE A 2 -21.62 8.55 2.66
N ALA A 3 -21.51 8.54 3.98
CA ALA A 3 -20.32 8.00 4.59
C ALA A 3 -20.15 6.58 4.03
N PHE A 4 -18.95 6.24 3.56
CA PHE A 4 -18.47 4.87 3.61
C PHE A 4 -18.51 4.46 5.09
N SER A 5 -19.71 4.12 5.57
CA SER A 5 -19.89 3.41 6.81
C SER A 5 -19.31 2.04 6.52
N ALA A 6 -18.06 1.85 6.93
CA ALA A 6 -17.34 0.58 6.98
C ALA A 6 -18.04 -0.48 7.87
N ARG A 7 -19.36 -0.40 8.01
CA ARG A 7 -20.18 -1.10 8.99
C ARG A 7 -21.30 -1.93 8.38
N SER A 8 -21.63 -1.77 7.10
CA SER A 8 -22.76 -2.51 6.50
C SER A 8 -22.37 -3.72 5.64
N VAL A 9 -21.08 -3.92 5.33
CA VAL A 9 -20.59 -5.04 4.49
C VAL A 9 -19.42 -5.82 5.13
N TYR A 10 -18.97 -5.40 6.32
CA TYR A 10 -17.69 -5.86 6.87
C TYR A 10 -17.87 -6.99 7.89
N ASN A 11 -17.70 -8.24 7.42
CA ASN A 11 -17.35 -9.37 8.28
C ASN A 11 -15.86 -9.25 8.67
N GLY A 12 -15.54 -8.33 9.58
CA GLY A 12 -14.30 -8.36 10.38
C GLY A 12 -12.98 -7.98 9.72
N ASP A 13 -12.81 -8.13 8.39
CA ASP A 13 -11.55 -7.84 7.70
C ASP A 13 -11.72 -6.72 6.65
N MET A 14 -10.88 -5.69 6.76
CA MET A 14 -10.80 -4.61 5.77
C MET A 14 -10.18 -5.15 4.46
N PRO A 15 -10.75 -4.85 3.27
CA PRO A 15 -10.18 -5.27 1.99
C PRO A 15 -8.73 -4.82 1.87
N ASN A 16 -7.82 -5.78 1.63
CA ASN A 16 -6.41 -5.49 1.42
C ASN A 16 -6.14 -5.20 -0.06
N ASP A 17 -6.65 -4.06 -0.52
CA ASP A 17 -6.51 -3.57 -1.88
C ASP A 17 -5.97 -2.14 -1.94
N VAL A 18 -5.60 -1.67 -3.13
CA VAL A 18 -4.92 -0.38 -3.27
C VAL A 18 -5.84 0.79 -3.01
N ILE A 19 -7.15 0.64 -3.28
CA ILE A 19 -8.15 1.69 -3.07
C ILE A 19 -8.30 1.98 -1.58
N THR A 20 -8.46 0.93 -0.79
CA THR A 20 -8.57 1.05 0.67
C THR A 20 -7.27 1.56 1.28
N LEU A 21 -6.12 1.07 0.79
CA LEU A 21 -4.82 1.56 1.25
C LEU A 21 -4.57 3.02 0.85
N HIS A 22 -5.07 3.48 -0.29
CA HIS A 22 -4.98 4.87 -0.70
C HIS A 22 -5.79 5.78 0.24
N ALA A 23 -7.01 5.36 0.62
CA ALA A 23 -7.81 6.05 1.64
C ALA A 23 -7.03 6.25 2.93
N LEU A 24 -6.48 5.12 3.41
CA LEU A 24 -5.72 5.07 4.63
C LEU A 24 -4.45 5.92 4.54
N ALA A 25 -3.75 5.90 3.41
CA ALA A 25 -2.56 6.73 3.20
C ALA A 25 -2.90 8.23 3.27
N GLN A 26 -4.03 8.65 2.69
CA GLN A 26 -4.51 10.04 2.78
C GLN A 26 -4.88 10.42 4.22
N GLU A 27 -5.57 9.55 4.96
CA GLU A 27 -5.89 9.77 6.38
C GLU A 27 -4.62 9.90 7.23
N LEU A 28 -3.64 9.04 6.98
CA LEU A 28 -2.33 9.06 7.64
C LEU A 28 -1.57 10.34 7.29
N ASP A 29 -1.56 10.76 6.02
CA ASP A 29 -0.92 12.00 5.58
C ASP A 29 -1.53 13.22 6.27
N ALA A 30 -2.86 13.35 6.22
CA ALA A 30 -3.59 14.44 6.86
C ALA A 30 -3.34 14.50 8.38
N THR A 31 -3.09 13.36 9.02
CA THR A 31 -2.85 13.28 10.46
C THR A 31 -1.38 13.50 10.84
N LEU A 32 -0.44 12.99 10.04
CA LEU A 32 0.97 12.85 10.43
C LEU A 32 1.93 13.77 9.67
N ALA A 33 1.54 14.33 8.52
CA ALA A 33 2.37 15.26 7.77
C ALA A 33 2.72 16.50 8.61
N GLY A 34 3.97 16.94 8.52
CA GLY A 34 4.56 17.96 9.40
C GLY A 34 4.87 17.47 10.81
N GLY A 35 4.55 16.23 11.16
CA GLY A 35 4.83 15.61 12.45
C GLY A 35 6.29 15.17 12.61
N ARG A 36 6.81 15.24 13.83
CA ARG A 36 8.17 14.81 14.18
C ARG A 36 8.18 13.39 14.72
N ILE A 37 9.11 12.54 14.26
CA ILE A 37 9.30 11.18 14.76
C ILE A 37 10.12 11.23 16.07
N ASP A 38 9.46 11.08 17.21
CA ASP A 38 10.10 11.16 18.54
C ASP A 38 10.69 9.82 19.00
N ARG A 39 10.16 8.70 18.50
CA ARG A 39 10.64 7.36 18.87
C ARG A 39 10.42 6.36 17.75
N ILE A 40 11.37 5.43 17.60
CA ILE A 40 11.25 4.27 16.71
C ILE A 40 11.51 3.01 17.53
N SER A 41 10.59 2.05 17.42
CA SER A 41 10.62 0.75 18.10
C SER A 41 10.29 -0.38 17.12
N GLN A 42 10.73 -1.59 17.44
CA GLN A 42 10.43 -2.81 16.67
C GLN A 42 10.05 -3.91 17.67
N PRO A 43 8.78 -3.92 18.14
CA PRO A 43 8.33 -4.87 19.16
C PRO A 43 8.31 -6.33 18.66
N GLU A 44 8.09 -6.54 17.36
CA GLU A 44 8.11 -7.85 16.72
C GLU A 44 9.09 -7.85 15.55
N LYS A 45 9.53 -9.03 15.10
CA LYS A 45 10.53 -9.16 14.02
C LYS A 45 10.11 -8.43 12.74
N ASP A 46 8.82 -8.38 12.46
CA ASP A 46 8.19 -7.85 11.26
C ASP A 46 7.25 -6.67 11.54
N GLU A 47 7.38 -6.00 12.69
CA GLU A 47 6.56 -4.84 13.06
C GLU A 47 7.42 -3.68 13.57
N VAL A 48 7.32 -2.52 12.94
CA VAL A 48 7.96 -1.27 13.34
C VAL A 48 6.88 -0.29 13.79
N CYS A 49 7.14 0.41 14.90
CA CYS A 49 6.29 1.48 15.37
C CYS A 49 7.04 2.81 15.41
N LEU A 50 6.42 3.85 14.85
CA LEU A 50 6.88 5.24 14.88
C LEU A 50 5.99 6.03 15.84
N ALA A 51 6.55 6.55 16.92
CA ALA A 51 5.87 7.54 17.75
C ALA A 51 6.07 8.92 17.11
N VAL A 52 4.98 9.52 16.64
CA VAL A 52 4.98 10.78 15.89
C VAL A 52 4.24 11.84 16.68
N ARG A 53 4.86 13.00 16.85
CA ARG A 53 4.22 14.18 17.42
C ARG A 53 3.75 15.10 16.29
N ALA A 54 2.44 15.17 16.07
CA ALA A 54 1.80 15.93 15.00
C ALA A 54 0.58 16.66 15.56
N GLY A 55 0.29 17.87 15.10
CA GLY A 55 -0.90 18.64 15.54
C GLY A 55 -1.02 18.83 17.06
N GLY A 56 0.10 18.82 17.79
CA GLY A 56 0.14 18.89 19.26
C GLY A 56 -0.15 17.58 19.99
N GLN A 57 -0.52 16.52 19.28
CA GLN A 57 -0.85 15.19 19.81
C GLN A 57 0.27 14.19 19.56
N ASN A 58 0.24 13.08 20.30
CA ASN A 58 1.17 11.96 20.12
C ASN A 58 0.43 10.81 19.46
N HIS A 59 0.89 10.41 18.29
CA HIS A 59 0.38 9.29 17.50
C HIS A 59 1.39 8.14 17.53
N LEU A 60 0.89 6.91 17.45
CA LEU A 60 1.72 5.73 17.26
C LEU A 60 1.33 5.07 15.95
N LEU A 61 2.16 5.26 14.93
CA LEU A 61 2.01 4.58 13.64
C LEU A 61 2.63 3.18 13.76
N VAL A 62 1.84 2.15 13.51
CA VAL A 62 2.26 0.75 13.50
C VAL A 62 2.31 0.27 12.06
N ILE A 63 3.45 -0.29 11.67
CA ILE A 63 3.72 -0.83 10.34
C ILE A 63 4.14 -2.28 10.50
N SER A 64 3.33 -3.22 10.02
CA SER A 64 3.62 -4.65 10.05
C SER A 64 3.80 -5.18 8.63
N ALA A 65 4.97 -5.78 8.39
CA ALA A 65 5.28 -6.59 7.22
C ALA A 65 5.09 -8.09 7.54
N ASN A 66 4.18 -8.44 8.45
CA ASN A 66 3.88 -9.83 8.74
C ASN A 66 3.24 -10.51 7.52
N PRO A 67 3.70 -11.70 7.09
CA PRO A 67 3.17 -12.37 5.90
C PRO A 67 1.66 -12.62 5.93
N ASN A 68 1.12 -12.86 7.14
CA ASN A 68 -0.27 -13.22 7.35
C ASN A 68 -1.16 -12.01 7.63
N ALA A 69 -0.59 -10.90 8.10
CA ALA A 69 -1.34 -9.70 8.48
C ALA A 69 -0.56 -8.41 8.18
N PRO A 70 -0.17 -8.17 6.91
CA PRO A 70 0.53 -6.95 6.56
C PRO A 70 -0.41 -5.76 6.65
N ARG A 71 -0.02 -4.73 7.40
CA ARG A 71 -0.88 -3.58 7.69
C ARG A 71 -0.08 -2.36 8.10
N ILE A 72 -0.68 -1.19 7.91
CA ILE A 72 -0.24 0.09 8.47
C ILE A 72 -1.45 0.70 9.18
N HIS A 73 -1.32 1.28 10.37
CA HIS A 73 -2.43 1.93 11.08
C HIS A 73 -1.95 2.75 12.27
N LEU A 74 -2.78 3.66 12.75
CA LEU A 74 -2.59 4.30 14.05
C LEU A 74 -3.07 3.40 15.18
N SER A 75 -2.34 3.39 16.29
CA SER A 75 -2.70 2.63 17.49
C SER A 75 -2.55 3.47 18.75
N HIS A 76 -3.25 3.08 19.80
CA HIS A 76 -3.03 3.61 21.15
C HIS A 76 -2.25 2.61 22.03
N THR A 77 -2.10 1.37 21.56
CA THR A 77 -1.47 0.28 22.32
C THR A 77 0.02 0.26 22.07
N LYS A 78 0.79 0.39 23.15
CA LYS A 78 2.24 0.18 23.12
C LYS A 78 2.54 -1.28 23.41
N LYS A 79 3.40 -1.88 22.60
CA LYS A 79 3.98 -3.21 22.85
C LYS A 79 5.35 -3.07 23.49
N ASP A 80 5.74 -4.07 24.27
CA ASP A 80 7.08 -4.14 24.84
C ASP A 80 8.12 -4.42 23.75
N ASN A 81 9.31 -3.84 23.92
CA ASN A 81 10.41 -4.06 22.99
C ASN A 81 11.19 -5.32 23.36
N PRO A 82 11.75 -6.04 22.37
CA PRO A 82 12.69 -7.12 22.65
C PRO A 82 13.93 -6.58 23.37
N TYR A 83 14.57 -7.45 24.15
CA TYR A 83 15.77 -7.09 24.93
C TYR A 83 16.94 -6.65 24.05
N ALA A 84 17.12 -7.30 22.90
CA ALA A 84 18.13 -6.94 21.91
C ALA A 84 17.48 -6.22 20.73
N ALA A 85 18.03 -5.05 20.37
CA ALA A 85 17.56 -4.28 19.23
C ALA A 85 18.02 -4.91 17.90
N PRO A 86 17.12 -5.16 16.94
CA PRO A 86 17.49 -5.62 15.60
C PRO A 86 18.35 -4.60 14.84
N ALA A 87 19.20 -5.05 13.92
CA ALA A 87 20.07 -4.17 13.12
C ALA A 87 19.27 -3.13 12.31
N PHE A 88 18.18 -3.56 11.65
CA PHE A 88 17.30 -2.67 10.89
C PHE A 88 16.70 -1.55 11.75
N LEU A 89 16.36 -1.82 13.02
CA LEU A 89 15.88 -0.79 13.94
C LEU A 89 16.92 0.32 14.17
N MET A 90 18.20 -0.05 14.26
CA MET A 90 19.28 0.94 14.40
C MET A 90 19.44 1.77 13.14
N HIS A 91 19.28 1.16 11.96
CA HIS A 91 19.29 1.88 10.68
C HIS A 91 18.16 2.92 10.61
N LEU A 92 16.93 2.51 10.95
CA LEU A 92 15.79 3.43 11.03
C LEU A 92 16.06 4.58 12.01
N ARG A 93 16.65 4.30 13.18
CA ARG A 93 16.98 5.35 14.15
C ARG A 93 18.04 6.31 13.65
N LYS A 94 19.06 5.83 12.93
CA LYS A 94 20.09 6.68 12.36
C LYS A 94 19.52 7.67 11.33
N HIS A 95 18.57 7.22 10.51
CA HIS A 95 18.11 7.98 9.34
C HIS A 95 16.77 8.70 9.52
N LEU A 96 15.87 8.21 10.36
CA LEU A 96 14.48 8.72 10.47
C LEU A 96 14.17 9.33 11.84
N LEU A 97 14.88 8.96 12.91
CA LEU A 97 14.59 9.46 14.25
C LEU A 97 14.83 10.96 14.35
N GLY A 98 13.87 11.69 14.91
CA GLY A 98 13.92 13.15 15.02
C GLY A 98 13.55 13.88 13.73
N GLY A 99 13.42 13.17 12.61
CA GLY A 99 12.99 13.72 11.32
C GLY A 99 11.51 14.12 11.31
N THR A 100 11.15 14.95 10.33
CA THR A 100 9.78 15.44 10.10
C THR A 100 9.16 14.72 8.92
N ILE A 101 8.00 14.10 9.11
CA ILE A 101 7.24 13.48 8.01
C ILE A 101 6.79 14.60 7.07
N LYS A 102 7.17 14.50 5.80
CA LYS A 102 6.79 15.45 4.75
C LYS A 102 5.50 15.06 4.08
N SER A 103 5.37 13.78 3.74
CA SER A 103 4.19 13.23 3.11
C SER A 103 4.11 11.71 3.30
N ILE A 104 2.90 11.19 3.20
CA ILE A 104 2.54 9.77 3.15
C ILE A 104 1.66 9.57 1.92
N GLY A 105 1.97 8.57 1.08
CA GLY A 105 1.18 8.33 -0.12
C GLY A 105 1.45 6.99 -0.78
N ILE A 106 0.59 6.63 -1.75
CA ILE A 106 0.79 5.43 -2.57
C ILE A 106 1.90 5.67 -3.59
N LEU A 107 2.79 4.69 -3.74
CA LEU A 107 3.82 4.66 -4.77
C LEU A 107 3.42 3.67 -5.87
N GLY A 108 3.51 4.09 -7.13
CA GLY A 108 3.40 3.18 -8.28
C GLY A 108 2.01 2.58 -8.57
N GLY A 109 0.96 2.99 -7.84
CA GLY A 109 -0.40 2.49 -8.06
C GLY A 109 -0.65 1.05 -7.58
N ASP A 110 0.22 0.53 -6.71
CA ASP A 110 0.06 -0.77 -6.05
C ASP A 110 0.08 -0.58 -4.52
N ARG A 111 0.05 -1.67 -3.75
CA ARG A 111 0.00 -1.68 -2.28
C ARG A 111 1.37 -1.36 -1.65
N VAL A 112 1.91 -0.22 -2.05
CA VAL A 112 3.19 0.32 -1.60
C VAL A 112 2.96 1.73 -1.08
N VAL A 113 3.22 1.95 0.21
CA VAL A 113 3.12 3.27 0.85
C VAL A 113 4.52 3.85 0.99
N GLY A 114 4.73 5.08 0.52
CA GLY A 114 5.93 5.86 0.76
C GLY A 114 5.69 6.86 1.89
N ILE A 115 6.57 6.85 2.90
CA ILE A 115 6.61 7.86 3.95
C ILE A 115 7.90 8.66 3.76
N GLN A 116 7.76 9.90 3.28
CA GLN A 116 8.91 10.80 3.12
C GLN A 116 9.22 11.49 4.44
N VAL A 117 10.48 11.44 4.86
CA VAL A 117 10.96 12.01 6.12
C VAL A 117 12.13 12.94 5.83
N LEU A 118 11.96 14.21 6.20
CA LEU A 118 13.03 15.19 6.19
C LEU A 118 13.83 15.07 7.50
N GLY A 119 15.08 14.65 7.37
CA GLY A 119 16.07 14.65 8.44
C GLY A 119 17.14 15.72 8.23
N ARG A 120 18.18 15.66 9.05
CA ARG A 120 19.41 16.43 8.87
C ARG A 120 20.63 15.55 9.02
N THR A 121 21.66 15.81 8.24
CA THR A 121 22.96 15.17 8.37
C THR A 121 23.74 15.74 9.57
N GLU A 122 24.89 15.13 9.87
CA GLU A 122 25.82 15.63 10.89
C GLU A 122 26.38 17.02 10.54
N MET A 123 26.42 17.37 9.26
CA MET A 123 26.86 18.68 8.76
C MET A 123 25.72 19.70 8.70
N HIS A 124 24.54 19.36 9.24
CA HIS A 124 23.31 20.16 9.22
C HIS A 124 22.70 20.42 7.84
N ASP A 125 23.09 19.64 6.84
CA ASP A 125 22.40 19.61 5.55
C ASP A 125 21.08 18.88 5.69
N ASP A 126 20.05 19.38 5.01
CA ASP A 126 18.74 18.74 4.94
C ASP A 126 18.84 17.50 4.03
N VAL A 127 18.32 16.35 4.50
CA VAL A 127 18.30 15.09 3.73
C VAL A 127 16.91 14.49 3.77
N THR A 128 16.41 14.02 2.62
CA THR A 128 15.10 13.37 2.55
C THR A 128 15.26 11.87 2.36
N MET A 129 14.75 11.11 3.31
CA MET A 129 14.70 9.65 3.24
C MET A 129 13.26 9.20 3.00
N THR A 130 13.07 8.14 2.24
CA THR A 130 11.74 7.53 2.05
C THR A 130 11.71 6.17 2.73
N LEU A 131 10.81 5.98 3.70
CA LEU A 131 10.45 4.65 4.20
C LEU A 131 9.35 4.08 3.29
N VAL A 132 9.73 3.13 2.46
CA VAL A 132 8.85 2.39 1.56
C VAL A 132 8.29 1.17 2.30
N VAL A 133 6.96 1.05 2.31
CA VAL A 133 6.20 0.00 2.98
C VAL A 133 5.44 -0.80 1.93
N GLU A 134 5.89 -2.02 1.66
CA GLU A 134 5.25 -2.94 0.72
C GLU A 134 4.32 -3.88 1.50
N LEU A 135 3.02 -3.89 1.18
CA LEU A 135 2.00 -4.68 1.87
C LEU A 135 1.46 -5.79 0.96
N MET A 136 2.33 -6.74 0.62
CA MET A 136 2.08 -7.80 -0.38
C MET A 136 2.09 -9.21 0.21
N GLY A 137 1.51 -9.41 1.40
CA GLY A 137 1.47 -10.71 2.08
C GLY A 137 2.88 -11.23 2.37
N ARG A 138 3.23 -12.41 1.86
CA ARG A 138 4.57 -13.01 2.03
C ARG A 138 5.73 -12.15 1.52
N TYR A 139 5.46 -11.25 0.59
CA TYR A 139 6.44 -10.33 0.01
C TYR A 139 6.49 -8.97 0.71
N SER A 140 5.73 -8.79 1.80
CA SER A 140 5.71 -7.52 2.51
C SER A 140 7.08 -7.18 3.08
N ASN A 141 7.44 -5.91 3.00
CA ASN A 141 8.77 -5.43 3.39
C ASN A 141 8.74 -3.96 3.82
N LEU A 142 9.74 -3.55 4.60
CA LEU A 142 10.03 -2.16 4.90
C LEU A 142 11.42 -1.86 4.35
N ILE A 143 11.53 -0.82 3.54
CA ILE A 143 12.75 -0.49 2.79
C ILE A 143 13.03 0.99 2.98
N VAL A 144 14.27 1.35 3.32
CA VAL A 144 14.69 2.74 3.48
C VAL A 144 15.46 3.15 2.24
N VAL A 145 14.99 4.18 1.57
CA VAL A 145 15.53 4.69 0.30
C VAL A 145 16.02 6.12 0.49
N ASP A 146 17.17 6.47 -0.06
CA ASP A 146 17.70 7.84 -0.07
C ASP A 146 17.04 8.72 -1.15
N GLU A 147 17.50 9.96 -1.27
CA GLU A 147 16.95 10.96 -2.19
C GLU A 147 17.26 10.65 -3.66
N GLU A 148 18.34 9.94 -3.94
CA GLU A 148 18.72 9.47 -5.27
C GLU A 148 18.00 8.17 -5.69
N GLY A 149 17.25 7.56 -4.75
CA GLY A 149 16.47 6.36 -4.99
C GLY A 149 17.22 5.06 -4.74
N TYR A 150 18.35 5.09 -4.03
CA TYR A 150 19.09 3.89 -3.63
C TYR A 150 18.62 3.39 -2.26
N ILE A 151 18.56 2.06 -2.15
CA ILE A 151 18.24 1.36 -0.90
C ILE A 151 19.41 1.57 0.06
N THR A 152 19.13 2.10 1.23
CA THR A 152 20.11 2.20 2.31
C THR A 152 20.06 0.99 3.25
N ASP A 153 18.87 0.46 3.52
CA ASP A 153 18.67 -0.85 4.16
C ASP A 153 17.22 -1.33 3.97
N ALA A 154 16.95 -2.59 4.27
CA ALA A 154 15.60 -3.17 4.28
C ALA A 154 15.42 -4.18 5.42
N MET A 155 14.18 -4.32 5.90
CA MET A 155 13.83 -5.28 6.94
C MET A 155 14.07 -6.72 6.48
N ARG A 156 13.81 -7.00 5.20
CA ARG A 156 14.12 -8.28 4.55
C ARG A 156 14.99 -8.02 3.33
N HIS A 157 16.19 -8.60 3.34
CA HIS A 157 17.10 -8.58 2.19
C HIS A 157 16.71 -9.69 1.21
N LEU A 158 16.63 -9.32 -0.08
CA LEU A 158 16.29 -10.21 -1.17
C LEU A 158 17.48 -10.24 -2.15
N PRO A 159 18.39 -11.23 -2.05
CA PRO A 159 19.55 -11.30 -2.93
C PRO A 159 19.14 -11.67 -4.36
N PRO A 160 19.96 -11.32 -5.37
CA PRO A 160 19.75 -11.78 -6.74
C PRO A 160 19.77 -13.32 -6.78
N ASP A 161 18.69 -13.94 -7.24
CA ASP A 161 18.55 -15.39 -7.38
C ASP A 161 17.62 -15.69 -8.58
N ASP A 162 17.74 -16.88 -9.18
CA ASP A 162 17.15 -17.29 -10.47
C ASP A 162 15.61 -17.41 -10.49
N GLY A 163 14.92 -16.90 -9.48
CA GLY A 163 13.46 -16.80 -9.42
C GLY A 163 12.93 -15.49 -8.83
N GLN A 164 13.81 -14.57 -8.45
CA GLN A 164 13.41 -13.25 -7.96
C GLN A 164 13.37 -12.25 -9.09
N LEU A 165 12.24 -11.56 -9.21
CA LEU A 165 12.02 -10.58 -10.27
C LEU A 165 12.77 -9.26 -10.03
N ARG A 166 13.22 -8.99 -8.79
CA ARG A 166 14.10 -7.88 -8.41
C ARG A 166 14.88 -8.21 -7.14
N ALA A 167 16.05 -7.60 -6.96
CA ALA A 167 16.84 -7.68 -5.73
C ALA A 167 16.54 -6.50 -4.79
N ILE A 168 16.60 -6.74 -3.48
CA ILE A 168 16.47 -5.72 -2.42
C ILE A 168 17.67 -5.85 -1.49
N LEU A 169 18.68 -5.04 -1.75
CA LEU A 169 19.92 -4.97 -0.97
C LEU A 169 20.38 -3.52 -0.86
N PRO A 170 21.11 -3.16 0.22
CA PRO A 170 21.77 -1.86 0.31
C PRO A 170 22.59 -1.54 -0.95
N HIS A 171 22.62 -0.26 -1.32
CA HIS A 171 23.31 0.32 -2.47
C HIS A 171 22.74 -0.04 -3.85
N LEU A 172 21.66 -0.83 -3.93
CA LEU A 172 20.92 -1.03 -5.17
C LEU A 172 19.86 0.05 -5.34
N LYS A 173 19.54 0.42 -6.58
CA LYS A 173 18.42 1.32 -6.86
C LYS A 173 17.11 0.63 -6.52
N TYR A 174 16.23 1.33 -5.81
CA TYR A 174 14.89 0.82 -5.54
C TYR A 174 14.05 0.81 -6.81
N GLU A 175 13.43 -0.34 -7.09
CA GLU A 175 12.45 -0.52 -8.14
C GLU A 175 11.16 -1.00 -7.53
N LEU A 176 10.00 -0.57 -8.03
CA LEU A 176 8.71 -1.05 -7.53
C LEU A 176 8.58 -2.58 -7.72
N PRO A 177 7.73 -3.25 -6.91
CA PRO A 177 7.35 -4.62 -7.19
C PRO A 177 6.86 -4.76 -8.64
N PRO A 178 7.29 -5.80 -9.36
CA PRO A 178 6.90 -6.02 -10.74
C PRO A 178 5.41 -6.31 -10.82
N MET A 179 4.70 -5.57 -11.67
CA MET A 179 3.28 -5.79 -11.93
C MET A 179 3.12 -6.86 -13.01
N SER A 180 2.52 -7.99 -12.65
CA SER A 180 2.14 -9.03 -13.62
C SER A 180 0.75 -8.83 -14.22
N LYS A 181 -0.09 -8.02 -13.56
CA LYS A 181 -1.47 -7.72 -13.95
C LYS A 181 -1.56 -6.35 -14.63
N LEU A 182 -2.58 -6.17 -15.44
CA LEU A 182 -2.91 -4.87 -16.03
C LEU A 182 -3.26 -3.88 -14.93
N ALA A 183 -2.75 -2.65 -15.06
CA ALA A 183 -3.25 -1.55 -14.26
C ALA A 183 -4.73 -1.29 -14.62
N PRO A 184 -5.58 -0.87 -13.67
CA PRO A 184 -7.02 -0.63 -13.95
C PRO A 184 -7.29 0.41 -15.04
N THR A 185 -6.33 1.30 -15.28
CA THR A 185 -6.37 2.34 -16.31
C THR A 185 -5.66 1.95 -17.61
N ASP A 186 -5.11 0.74 -17.71
CA ASP A 186 -4.40 0.28 -18.92
C ASP A 186 -5.38 0.15 -20.11
N PRO A 187 -5.07 0.71 -21.29
CA PRO A 187 -5.91 0.60 -22.48
C PRO A 187 -6.28 -0.83 -22.87
N LYS A 188 -5.48 -1.83 -22.49
CA LYS A 188 -5.73 -3.25 -22.77
C LYS A 188 -6.83 -3.87 -21.90
N VAL A 189 -7.25 -3.21 -20.81
CA VAL A 189 -8.28 -3.73 -19.89
C VAL A 189 -9.56 -4.11 -20.63
N LEU A 190 -10.04 -3.26 -21.55
CA LEU A 190 -11.24 -3.56 -22.33
C LEU A 190 -11.06 -4.80 -23.21
N GLY A 191 -9.89 -4.95 -23.83
CA GLY A 191 -9.55 -6.13 -24.62
C GLY A 191 -9.51 -7.41 -23.78
N TYR A 192 -9.01 -7.31 -22.55
CA TYR A 192 -9.03 -8.41 -21.59
C TYR A 192 -10.46 -8.79 -21.20
N ILE A 193 -11.31 -7.82 -20.84
CA ILE A 193 -12.73 -8.08 -20.49
C ILE A 193 -13.47 -8.77 -21.65
N ARG A 194 -13.25 -8.33 -22.89
CA ARG A 194 -13.86 -8.93 -24.09
C ARG A 194 -13.41 -10.37 -24.36
N ALA A 195 -12.25 -10.77 -23.86
CA ALA A 195 -11.72 -12.13 -24.02
C ALA A 195 -12.29 -13.13 -23.01
N PHE A 196 -13.23 -12.71 -22.15
CA PHE A 196 -13.92 -13.60 -21.22
C PHE A 196 -14.89 -14.53 -21.97
N GLU A 197 -14.71 -15.84 -21.85
CA GLU A 197 -15.51 -16.85 -22.56
C GLU A 197 -16.62 -17.49 -21.69
N GLY A 198 -16.67 -17.18 -20.39
CA GLY A 198 -17.60 -17.78 -19.42
C GLY A 198 -16.91 -18.29 -18.15
N GLY A 199 -17.71 -18.64 -17.14
CA GLY A 199 -17.28 -19.04 -15.80
C GLY A 199 -17.50 -17.93 -14.77
N ASN A 200 -16.62 -17.87 -13.77
CA ASN A 200 -16.68 -16.85 -12.72
C ASN A 200 -15.91 -15.59 -13.16
N LEU A 201 -16.65 -14.53 -13.48
CA LEU A 201 -16.13 -13.25 -13.97
C LEU A 201 -15.31 -12.53 -12.91
N THR A 202 -15.72 -12.54 -11.63
CA THR A 202 -14.96 -11.90 -10.54
C THR A 202 -13.53 -12.46 -10.50
N ARG A 203 -13.40 -13.79 -10.50
CA ARG A 203 -12.12 -14.48 -10.48
C ARG A 203 -11.31 -14.20 -11.75
N TYR A 204 -11.96 -14.15 -12.91
CA TYR A 204 -11.31 -13.79 -14.17
C TYR A 204 -10.74 -12.37 -14.14
N LEU A 205 -11.52 -11.37 -13.70
CA LEU A 205 -11.03 -9.99 -13.62
C LEU A 205 -9.88 -9.86 -12.61
N LEU A 206 -9.96 -10.54 -11.47
CA LEU A 206 -8.89 -10.55 -10.46
C LEU A 206 -7.61 -11.23 -10.94
N THR A 207 -7.63 -12.13 -11.93
CA THR A 207 -6.38 -12.73 -12.45
C THR A 207 -5.66 -11.79 -13.40
N GLY A 208 -6.38 -10.99 -14.20
CA GLY A 208 -5.78 -10.09 -15.19
C GLY A 208 -5.61 -8.63 -14.76
N ILE A 209 -6.38 -8.14 -13.78
CA ILE A 209 -6.41 -6.74 -13.36
C ILE A 209 -5.93 -6.61 -11.91
N GLY A 210 -4.95 -5.73 -11.68
CA GLY A 210 -4.37 -5.48 -10.38
C GLY A 210 -5.18 -4.50 -9.51
N GLY A 211 -4.82 -4.40 -8.24
CA GLY A 211 -5.30 -3.32 -7.37
C GLY A 211 -6.63 -3.56 -6.64
N PHE A 212 -7.38 -4.64 -6.92
CA PHE A 212 -8.70 -4.88 -6.30
C PHE A 212 -8.71 -6.10 -5.37
N ALA A 213 -9.48 -5.99 -4.28
CA ALA A 213 -9.91 -7.15 -3.49
C ALA A 213 -11.12 -7.82 -4.14
N THR A 214 -11.43 -9.05 -3.71
CA THR A 214 -12.61 -9.78 -4.18
C THR A 214 -13.90 -9.02 -3.95
N SER A 215 -14.12 -8.53 -2.72
CA SER A 215 -15.31 -7.75 -2.37
C SER A 215 -15.45 -6.48 -3.21
N THR A 216 -14.34 -5.80 -3.51
CA THR A 216 -14.32 -4.59 -4.32
C THR A 216 -14.66 -4.90 -5.78
N MET A 217 -14.14 -6.00 -6.32
CA MET A 217 -14.48 -6.43 -7.68
C MET A 217 -15.94 -6.90 -7.78
N GLU A 218 -16.48 -7.57 -6.76
CA GLU A 218 -17.90 -7.92 -6.68
C GLU A 218 -18.79 -6.66 -6.68
N GLU A 219 -18.39 -5.62 -5.95
CA GLU A 219 -19.08 -4.32 -5.95
C GLU A 219 -19.03 -3.64 -7.33
N VAL A 220 -17.88 -3.68 -8.02
CA VAL A 220 -17.75 -3.18 -9.41
C VAL A 220 -18.74 -3.88 -10.34
N LEU A 221 -18.85 -5.21 -10.25
CA LEU A 221 -19.79 -5.99 -11.06
C LEU A 221 -21.24 -5.67 -10.70
N HIS A 222 -21.55 -5.52 -9.40
CA HIS A 222 -22.87 -5.13 -8.93
C HIS A 222 -23.31 -3.77 -9.51
N ARG A 223 -22.43 -2.76 -9.45
CA ARG A 223 -22.67 -1.41 -10.02
C ARG A 223 -22.79 -1.40 -11.54
N SER A 224 -22.07 -2.30 -12.20
CA SER A 224 -22.15 -2.49 -13.65
C SER A 224 -23.43 -3.22 -14.11
N CYS A 225 -24.22 -3.71 -13.16
CA CYS A 225 -25.36 -4.61 -13.38
C CYS A 225 -24.97 -5.88 -14.16
N VAL A 226 -23.82 -6.47 -13.80
CA VAL A 226 -23.28 -7.68 -14.44
C VAL A 226 -23.13 -8.77 -13.38
N GLU A 227 -23.71 -9.94 -13.62
CA GLU A 227 -23.57 -11.09 -12.72
C GLU A 227 -22.17 -11.73 -12.82
N SER A 228 -21.67 -12.26 -11.70
CA SER A 228 -20.34 -12.89 -11.64
C SER A 228 -20.32 -14.28 -12.28
N GLU A 229 -21.31 -15.12 -11.99
CA GLU A 229 -21.40 -16.47 -12.57
C GLU A 229 -22.08 -16.40 -13.94
N ARG A 230 -21.33 -16.72 -15.01
CA ARG A 230 -21.83 -16.58 -16.39
C ARG A 230 -21.54 -17.82 -17.22
N THR A 231 -22.47 -18.19 -18.09
CA THR A 231 -22.28 -19.26 -19.08
C THR A 231 -21.89 -18.74 -20.46
N SER A 232 -21.91 -17.43 -20.66
CA SER A 232 -21.59 -16.77 -21.92
C SER A 232 -20.66 -15.56 -21.72
N PRO A 233 -19.98 -15.10 -22.79
CA PRO A 233 -19.24 -13.84 -22.79
C PRO A 233 -20.08 -12.63 -22.38
N LEU A 234 -19.40 -11.50 -22.13
CA LEU A 234 -20.05 -10.20 -22.02
C LEU A 234 -20.40 -9.67 -23.41
N ASP A 235 -21.55 -9.03 -23.55
CA ASP A 235 -21.80 -8.17 -24.70
C ASP A 235 -20.94 -6.89 -24.65
N GLU A 236 -20.89 -6.15 -25.75
CA GLU A 236 -20.04 -4.97 -25.86
C GLU A 236 -20.45 -3.86 -24.88
N ALA A 237 -21.75 -3.72 -24.58
CA ALA A 237 -22.25 -2.72 -23.65
C ALA A 237 -21.92 -3.10 -22.20
N GLU A 238 -22.05 -4.38 -21.83
CA GLU A 238 -21.62 -4.92 -20.55
C GLU A 238 -20.12 -4.72 -20.35
N ALA A 239 -19.30 -5.07 -21.36
CA ALA A 239 -17.86 -4.93 -21.28
C ALA A 239 -17.41 -3.48 -21.07
N MET A 240 -18.06 -2.53 -21.76
CA MET A 240 -17.78 -1.10 -21.58
C MET A 240 -18.20 -0.62 -20.17
N ARG A 241 -19.39 -1.01 -19.69
CA ARG A 241 -19.85 -0.64 -18.33
C ARG A 241 -18.88 -1.14 -17.26
N VAL A 242 -18.44 -2.40 -17.34
CA VAL A 242 -17.47 -2.98 -16.39
C VAL A 242 -16.15 -2.22 -16.44
N LYS A 243 -15.63 -1.94 -17.63
CA LYS A 243 -14.37 -1.20 -17.80
C LYS A 243 -14.45 0.22 -17.22
N ASP A 244 -15.55 0.93 -17.48
CA ASP A 244 -15.75 2.28 -16.97
C ASP A 244 -15.92 2.29 -15.45
N GLU A 245 -16.64 1.32 -14.89
CA GLU A 245 -16.81 1.20 -13.44
C GLU A 245 -15.51 0.77 -12.72
N ILE A 246 -14.67 -0.07 -13.34
CA ILE A 246 -13.32 -0.37 -12.86
C ILE A 246 -12.49 0.92 -12.73
N ALA A 247 -12.49 1.76 -13.77
CA ALA A 247 -11.74 3.01 -13.76
C ALA A 247 -12.27 3.99 -12.71
N ARG A 248 -13.60 4.09 -12.59
CA ARG A 248 -14.29 4.97 -11.63
C ARG A 248 -14.04 4.55 -10.18
N VAL A 249 -14.10 3.25 -9.89
CA VAL A 249 -13.82 2.71 -8.55
C VAL A 249 -12.33 2.77 -8.23
N PHE A 250 -11.44 2.67 -9.22
CA PHE A 250 -10.01 2.86 -8.98
C PHE A 250 -9.66 4.32 -8.63
N ASP A 251 -10.31 5.28 -9.31
CA ASP A 251 -10.17 6.71 -9.05
C ASP A 251 -11.32 7.25 -8.18
N VAL A 252 -11.68 6.54 -7.10
CA VAL A 252 -12.80 6.94 -6.21
C VAL A 252 -12.72 8.42 -5.84
N TYR A 253 -11.52 8.93 -5.54
CA TYR A 253 -11.30 10.31 -5.08
C TYR A 253 -11.41 11.36 -6.18
N GLY A 254 -11.15 11.01 -7.44
CA GLY A 254 -11.39 11.86 -8.61
C GLY A 254 -12.82 11.72 -9.16
N SER A 255 -13.57 10.72 -8.69
CA SER A 255 -14.92 10.40 -9.17
C SER A 255 -16.03 11.02 -8.32
N ASP A 256 -17.25 10.97 -8.86
CA ASP A 256 -18.48 11.33 -8.17
C ASP A 256 -18.88 10.35 -7.04
N LEU A 257 -18.17 9.23 -6.88
CA LEU A 257 -18.40 8.29 -5.78
C LEU A 257 -17.99 8.87 -4.42
N TYR A 258 -17.11 9.86 -4.40
CA TYR A 258 -16.61 10.51 -3.18
C TYR A 258 -17.29 11.86 -2.87
N ALA A 259 -18.18 12.35 -3.74
CA ALA A 259 -18.86 13.65 -3.62
C ALA A 259 -20.10 13.66 -2.69
#